data_AF-A0AAV7MVE4-F1
#
_entry.id   AF-A0AAV7MVE4-F1
#
_cell.length_a   1.000
_cell.length_b   1.000
_cell.length_c   1.000
_cell.angle_alpha   90.00
_cell.angle_beta   90.00
_cell.angle_gamma   90.00
#
_symmetry.space_group_name_H-M   'P 1'
#
loop_
_entity.id
_entity.type
_entity.pdbx_description
1 polymer ?
#
loop_
_entity_poly.entity_id
_entity_poly.type
_entity_poly.pdbx_seq_one_letter_code
_entity_poly.pdbx_strand_id
1 'polypeptide(L)'
;MLGEVSFCWNRYADGKFRFHDQTLVDMACDNKEQEVVKFFRLLALCHTVMVDGKEGDLVYQAASPDEEALVTAARNFGYVFVARTQDTITVNELGVERTYNVLALMDFNSVRKRMSVLVRDPEEKIMLYTKGADDVILERLYRGSKNYDVTEKALDSFASETLRTLCVACKHVEESVYIVWSKKHKEALVTLEDRAKELDATYEEIETNLELLGVTAIEDKLQDGVPETIELLAKGDIKVWMLTGDKQETAVNIGFASRLLSDDMEILDGCKICEMMETALKNASTSGNVVLKRDNAPFFRRTAFVVTGELLVSHCCLYFLKGIGLLLQFEIHSNILSPDAKKTARKGAFLEKLEVLCCPKKSKKNNEETQKERAFVELASRCQAVICCRVTPKQKAIVVDMVKKHKKAITLAIGDGGNDVNMIKSKTPGFTSSPLS
;
A
#
# COMPACT_ATOMS: atom_id res chain seq x y z
N MET A 1 32.48 -14.26 1.26
CA MET A 1 31.50 -14.13 2.36
C MET A 1 31.88 -12.88 3.12
N LEU A 2 31.04 -11.86 3.09
CA LEU A 2 31.21 -10.69 3.96
C LEU A 2 31.01 -11.16 5.41
N GLY A 3 31.92 -10.80 6.30
CA GLY A 3 31.80 -11.11 7.73
C GLY A 3 30.61 -10.35 8.34
N GLU A 4 30.09 -10.85 9.46
CA GLU A 4 29.12 -10.10 10.25
C GLU A 4 29.80 -8.87 10.89
N VAL A 5 29.14 -7.72 10.79
CA VAL A 5 29.63 -6.45 11.32
C VAL A 5 29.42 -6.40 12.83
N SER A 6 30.43 -5.91 13.56
CA SER A 6 30.32 -5.71 15.00
C SER A 6 29.72 -4.34 15.34
N PHE A 7 28.65 -4.35 16.15
CA PHE A 7 28.03 -3.14 16.71
C PHE A 7 28.49 -2.84 18.14
N CYS A 8 29.64 -3.36 18.57
CA CYS A 8 30.11 -3.22 19.97
C CYS A 8 30.34 -1.77 20.43
N TRP A 9 30.48 -0.83 19.48
CA TRP A 9 30.59 0.61 19.75
C TRP A 9 29.26 1.25 20.15
N ASN A 10 28.13 0.61 19.84
CA ASN A 10 26.80 1.10 20.15
C ASN A 10 26.22 0.34 21.36
N ARG A 11 26.17 1.02 22.53
CA ARG A 11 25.60 0.45 23.76
C ARG A 11 24.14 0.04 23.65
N TYR A 12 23.42 0.56 22.67
CA TYR A 12 22.01 0.26 22.43
C TYR A 12 21.84 -0.81 21.35
N ALA A 13 22.89 -1.34 20.73
CA ALA A 13 22.73 -2.34 19.66
C ALA A 13 21.85 -3.52 20.11
N ASP A 14 20.97 -3.96 19.21
CA ASP A 14 20.18 -5.17 19.43
C ASP A 14 21.07 -6.38 19.14
N GLY A 15 21.28 -7.23 20.14
CA GLY A 15 22.12 -8.43 20.03
C GLY A 15 21.59 -9.47 19.03
N LYS A 16 20.36 -9.34 18.53
CA LYS A 16 19.79 -10.18 17.47
C LYS A 16 19.97 -9.60 16.07
N PHE A 17 20.33 -8.32 15.96
CA PHE A 17 20.50 -7.64 14.68
C PHE A 17 21.79 -8.10 14.01
N ARG A 18 21.65 -8.71 12.81
CA ARG A 18 22.78 -9.15 12.00
C ARG A 18 22.91 -8.27 10.78
N PHE A 19 24.12 -7.82 10.51
CA PHE A 19 24.42 -6.96 9.36
C PHE A 19 25.77 -7.32 8.75
N HIS A 20 25.92 -7.12 7.44
CA HIS A 20 27.08 -7.62 6.69
C HIS A 20 27.83 -6.54 5.91
N ASP A 21 27.29 -5.33 5.79
CA ASP A 21 27.93 -4.24 5.05
C ASP A 21 28.68 -3.29 6.00
N GLN A 22 29.98 -3.49 6.16
CA GLN A 22 30.82 -2.62 6.97
C GLN A 22 30.85 -1.19 6.43
N THR A 23 30.76 -1.00 5.10
CA THR A 23 30.90 0.32 4.48
C THR A 23 29.74 1.23 4.87
N LEU A 24 28.52 0.71 4.96
CA LEU A 24 27.37 1.49 5.41
C LEU A 24 27.49 1.88 6.88
N VAL A 25 28.01 0.99 7.73
CA VAL A 25 28.26 1.28 9.14
C VAL A 25 29.30 2.39 9.28
N ASP A 26 30.40 2.31 8.53
CA ASP A 26 31.44 3.34 8.53
C ASP A 26 30.88 4.69 8.05
N MET A 27 30.09 4.71 6.98
CA MET A 27 29.44 5.93 6.47
C MET A 27 28.48 6.55 7.49
N ALA A 28 27.71 5.73 8.20
CA ALA A 28 26.80 6.21 9.25
C ALA A 28 27.57 6.79 10.45
N CYS A 29 28.65 6.12 10.89
CA CYS A 29 29.45 6.53 12.03
C CYS A 29 30.30 7.78 11.75
N ASP A 30 30.85 7.89 10.54
CA ASP A 30 31.72 9.01 10.16
C ASP A 30 30.97 10.34 10.11
N ASN A 31 29.63 10.32 9.94
CA ASN A 31 28.77 11.51 9.94
C ASN A 31 29.21 12.60 8.93
N LYS A 32 29.94 12.21 7.87
CA LYS A 32 30.45 13.10 6.82
C LYS A 32 29.40 13.37 5.74
N GLU A 33 28.63 12.34 5.38
CA GLU A 33 27.63 12.41 4.33
C GLU A 33 26.27 12.79 4.91
N GLN A 34 25.84 14.03 4.68
CA GLN A 34 24.58 14.55 5.22
C GLN A 34 23.35 13.75 4.81
N GLU A 35 23.37 13.12 3.63
CA GLU A 35 22.25 12.30 3.15
C GLU A 35 22.10 11.01 3.97
N VAL A 36 23.20 10.35 4.34
CA VAL A 36 23.19 9.16 5.22
C VAL A 36 22.69 9.53 6.62
N VAL A 37 23.10 10.69 7.12
CA VAL A 37 22.68 11.20 8.44
C VAL A 37 21.19 11.48 8.45
N LYS A 38 20.68 12.20 7.43
CA LYS A 38 19.25 12.46 7.26
C LYS A 38 18.46 11.16 7.10
N PHE A 39 19.00 10.17 6.39
CA PHE A 39 18.35 8.87 6.16
C PHE A 39 18.08 8.16 7.50
N PHE A 40 19.11 7.93 8.32
CA PHE A 40 18.92 7.24 9.60
C PHE A 40 18.14 8.09 10.61
N ARG A 41 18.33 9.42 10.61
CA ARG A 41 17.52 10.34 11.41
C ARG A 41 16.05 10.27 11.04
N LEU A 42 15.72 10.20 9.74
CA LEU A 42 14.33 10.02 9.28
C LEU A 42 13.74 8.72 9.83
N LEU A 43 14.48 7.60 9.78
CA LEU A 43 14.00 6.31 10.30
C LEU A 43 13.75 6.37 11.82
N ALA A 44 14.53 7.15 12.56
CA ALA A 44 14.38 7.35 14.02
C ALA A 44 13.34 8.42 14.42
N LEU A 45 12.79 9.20 13.48
CA LEU A 45 11.81 10.26 13.76
C LEU A 45 10.43 9.99 13.15
N CYS A 46 10.39 9.49 11.92
CA CYS A 46 9.17 9.34 11.12
C CYS A 46 8.53 7.97 11.36
N HIS A 47 7.92 7.76 12.53
CA HIS A 47 7.20 6.54 12.90
C HIS A 47 6.20 6.80 14.03
N THR A 48 5.37 5.81 14.39
CA THR A 48 4.53 5.83 15.60
C THR A 48 4.97 4.89 16.72
N VAL A 49 6.11 4.19 16.54
CA VAL A 49 6.71 3.29 17.56
C VAL A 49 6.81 3.96 18.93
N MET A 50 6.42 3.23 19.97
CA MET A 50 6.57 3.57 21.37
C MET A 50 7.76 2.82 21.96
N VAL A 51 8.37 3.41 22.99
CA VAL A 51 9.52 2.84 23.68
C VAL A 51 9.22 2.69 25.16
N ASP A 52 9.57 1.54 25.70
CA ASP A 52 9.54 1.23 27.12
C ASP A 52 10.93 0.75 27.57
N GLY A 53 11.16 0.69 28.87
CA GLY A 53 12.41 0.22 29.46
C GLY A 53 13.31 1.33 30.01
N LYS A 54 14.48 0.91 30.51
CA LYS A 54 15.47 1.80 31.12
C LYS A 54 16.63 2.03 30.15
N GLU A 55 17.44 3.05 30.44
CA GLU A 55 18.64 3.35 29.68
C GLU A 55 19.51 2.10 29.42
N GLY A 56 19.65 1.72 28.14
CA GLY A 56 20.45 0.57 27.68
C GLY A 56 19.64 -0.70 27.41
N ASP A 57 18.39 -0.77 27.86
CA ASP A 57 17.47 -1.89 27.64
C ASP A 57 16.12 -1.37 27.14
N LEU A 58 16.17 -0.72 25.97
CA LEU A 58 14.99 -0.16 25.31
C LEU A 58 14.23 -1.28 24.60
N VAL A 59 12.91 -1.29 24.79
CA VAL A 59 11.98 -2.20 24.12
C VAL A 59 11.06 -1.36 23.23
N TYR A 60 11.08 -1.65 21.94
CA TYR A 60 10.22 -0.98 20.96
C TYR A 60 8.90 -1.74 20.80
N GLN A 61 7.82 -0.97 20.75
CA GLN A 61 6.46 -1.47 20.54
C GLN A 61 5.85 -0.70 19.38
N ALA A 62 5.52 -1.40 18.30
CA ALA A 62 4.94 -0.80 17.11
C ALA A 62 3.58 -1.42 16.79
N ALA A 63 2.71 -0.64 16.15
CA ALA A 63 1.47 -1.16 15.56
C ALA A 63 1.73 -1.90 14.22
N SER A 64 2.92 -1.72 13.64
CA SER A 64 3.33 -2.35 12.39
C SER A 64 4.73 -2.93 12.55
N PRO A 65 4.96 -4.21 12.21
CA PRO A 65 6.28 -4.83 12.28
C PRO A 65 7.30 -4.14 11.37
N ASP A 66 6.85 -3.56 10.24
CA ASP A 66 7.71 -2.80 9.33
C ASP A 66 8.28 -1.56 10.03
N GLU A 67 7.46 -0.85 10.82
CA GLU A 67 7.95 0.32 11.56
C GLU A 67 8.95 -0.08 12.65
N GLU A 68 8.68 -1.16 13.37
CA GLU A 68 9.61 -1.68 14.38
C GLU A 68 10.95 -2.06 13.78
N ALA A 69 10.94 -2.74 12.63
CA ALA A 69 12.14 -3.15 11.91
C ALA A 69 12.98 -1.92 11.49
N LEU A 70 12.34 -0.88 10.96
CA LEU A 70 13.03 0.35 10.55
C LEU A 70 13.65 1.12 11.72
N VAL A 71 12.91 1.27 12.83
CA VAL A 71 13.42 1.97 14.02
C VAL A 71 14.51 1.14 14.69
N THR A 72 14.38 -0.19 14.70
CA THR A 72 15.43 -1.10 15.19
C THR A 72 16.68 -1.03 14.33
N ALA A 73 16.54 -0.95 13.00
CA ALA A 73 17.68 -0.70 12.13
C ALA A 73 18.35 0.63 12.49
N ALA A 74 17.62 1.73 12.54
CA ALA A 74 18.17 3.05 12.92
C ALA A 74 18.92 3.02 14.25
N ARG A 75 18.33 2.36 15.27
CA ARG A 75 18.94 2.13 16.58
C ARG A 75 20.31 1.45 16.46
N ASN A 76 20.44 0.40 15.65
CA ASN A 76 21.70 -0.33 15.49
C ASN A 76 22.78 0.52 14.80
N PHE A 77 22.39 1.39 13.87
CA PHE A 77 23.29 2.39 13.24
C PHE A 77 23.55 3.63 14.13
N GLY A 78 23.14 3.59 15.40
CA GLY A 78 23.44 4.64 16.37
C GLY A 78 22.49 5.84 16.34
N TYR A 79 21.34 5.73 15.68
CA TYR A 79 20.24 6.70 15.71
C TYR A 79 19.10 6.12 16.54
N VAL A 80 19.26 6.20 17.86
CA VAL A 80 18.44 5.47 18.82
C VAL A 80 17.24 6.33 19.21
N PHE A 81 16.03 5.87 18.90
CA PHE A 81 14.81 6.46 19.44
C PHE A 81 14.76 6.21 20.96
N VAL A 82 14.77 7.28 21.76
CA VAL A 82 14.88 7.21 23.23
C VAL A 82 13.54 7.45 23.92
N ALA A 83 12.81 8.48 23.50
CA ALA A 83 11.56 8.88 24.11
C ALA A 83 10.70 9.71 23.16
N ARG A 84 9.39 9.68 23.37
CA ARG A 84 8.42 10.56 22.70
C ARG A 84 7.41 11.09 23.71
N THR A 85 7.06 12.37 23.58
CA THR A 85 5.87 12.96 24.17
C THR A 85 4.89 13.37 23.07
N GLN A 86 3.80 14.06 23.41
CA GLN A 86 2.89 14.60 22.39
C GLN A 86 3.57 15.61 21.46
N ASP A 87 4.52 16.40 21.99
CA ASP A 87 5.11 17.54 21.30
C ASP A 87 6.61 17.37 21.00
N THR A 88 7.23 16.28 21.47
CA THR A 88 8.69 16.07 21.32
C THR A 88 9.07 14.63 21.01
N ILE A 89 10.17 14.45 20.28
CA ILE A 89 10.85 13.16 20.07
C ILE A 89 12.31 13.34 20.46
N THR A 90 12.83 12.44 21.28
CA THR A 90 14.25 12.44 21.67
C THR A 90 14.95 11.25 21.04
N VAL A 91 16.04 11.54 20.33
CA VAL A 91 16.89 10.57 19.64
C VAL A 91 18.32 10.72 20.17
N ASN A 92 18.99 9.62 20.48
CA ASN A 92 20.43 9.60 20.70
C ASN A 92 21.11 9.34 19.36
N GLU A 93 21.80 10.34 18.83
CA GLU A 93 22.51 10.29 17.55
C GLU A 93 24.01 10.15 17.82
N LEU A 94 24.54 8.94 17.61
CA LEU A 94 25.95 8.60 17.76
C LEU A 94 26.51 9.00 19.14
N GLY A 95 25.71 8.82 20.20
CA GLY A 95 26.06 9.16 21.57
C GLY A 95 25.58 10.55 22.03
N VAL A 96 25.07 11.39 21.13
CA VAL A 96 24.58 12.74 21.45
C VAL A 96 23.06 12.77 21.47
N GLU A 97 22.48 13.08 22.63
CA GLU A 97 21.03 13.23 22.76
C GLU A 97 20.53 14.52 22.10
N ARG A 98 19.51 14.39 21.25
CA ARG A 98 18.86 15.47 20.51
C ARG A 98 17.36 15.37 20.67
N THR A 99 16.73 16.46 21.12
CA THR A 99 15.28 16.55 21.26
C THR A 99 14.70 17.43 20.15
N TYR A 100 13.77 16.85 19.39
CA TYR A 100 13.07 17.48 18.28
C TYR A 100 11.67 17.88 18.72
N ASN A 101 11.26 19.11 18.40
CA ASN A 101 9.89 19.55 18.61
C ASN A 101 9.03 19.07 17.43
N VAL A 102 7.98 18.30 17.70
CA VAL A 102 7.05 17.81 16.70
C VAL A 102 6.04 18.91 16.39
N LEU A 103 6.12 19.46 15.18
CA LEU A 103 5.22 20.52 14.72
C LEU A 103 3.94 19.94 14.12
N ALA A 104 4.06 18.81 13.42
CA ALA A 104 2.93 18.05 12.90
C ALA A 104 3.33 16.58 12.65
N LEU A 105 2.42 15.67 12.97
CA LEU A 105 2.50 14.27 12.56
C LEU A 105 1.39 14.00 11.54
N MET A 106 1.81 13.55 10.35
CA MET A 106 0.92 13.22 9.24
C MET A 106 0.87 11.71 9.09
N ASP A 107 -0.06 11.11 9.83
CA ASP A 107 -0.17 9.66 9.93
C ASP A 107 -0.35 8.96 8.59
N PHE A 108 0.12 7.71 8.56
CA PHE A 108 -0.14 6.80 7.45
C PHE A 108 -1.65 6.55 7.31
N ASN A 109 -2.13 6.60 6.07
CA ASN A 109 -3.43 6.06 5.73
C ASN A 109 -3.38 5.36 4.36
N SER A 110 -4.36 4.49 4.12
CA SER A 110 -4.41 3.65 2.91
C SER A 110 -4.67 4.43 1.62
N VAL A 111 -5.12 5.68 1.71
CA VAL A 111 -5.35 6.56 0.56
C VAL A 111 -4.04 7.24 0.14
N ARG A 112 -3.34 7.83 1.11
CA ARG A 112 -2.09 8.60 0.90
C ARG A 112 -0.86 7.71 0.75
N LYS A 113 -0.86 6.51 1.36
CA LYS A 113 0.21 5.49 1.33
C LYS A 113 1.61 6.02 1.70
N ARG A 114 1.65 7.04 2.56
CA ARG A 114 2.87 7.66 3.08
C ARG A 114 2.60 8.21 4.48
N MET A 115 3.67 8.43 5.22
CA MET A 115 3.69 9.06 6.53
C MET A 115 4.73 10.18 6.52
N SER A 116 4.42 11.30 7.17
CA SER A 116 5.38 12.38 7.35
C SER A 116 5.41 12.88 8.78
N VAL A 117 6.57 13.38 9.20
CA VAL A 117 6.73 14.14 10.44
C VAL A 117 7.39 15.46 10.11
N LEU A 118 6.81 16.54 10.60
CA LEU A 118 7.38 17.89 10.54
C LEU A 118 7.96 18.20 11.91
N VAL A 119 9.26 18.44 11.97
CA VAL A 119 9.97 18.69 13.23
C VAL A 119 10.78 19.98 13.17
N ARG A 120 10.96 20.62 14.32
CA ARG A 120 12.02 21.61 14.53
C ARG A 120 13.16 20.95 15.29
N ASP A 121 14.37 21.02 14.74
CA ASP A 121 15.57 20.47 15.36
C ASP A 121 16.14 21.41 16.46
N PRO A 122 17.11 20.96 17.27
CA PRO A 122 17.77 21.78 18.28
C PRO A 122 18.49 23.03 17.71
N GLU A 123 18.79 23.04 16.42
CA GLU A 123 19.40 24.14 15.68
C GLU A 123 18.36 25.11 15.08
N GLU A 124 17.10 25.01 15.49
CA GLU A 124 15.94 25.81 15.05
C GLU A 124 15.55 25.65 13.57
N LYS A 125 16.04 24.61 12.89
CA LYS A 125 15.66 24.32 11.50
C LYS A 125 14.41 23.46 11.47
N ILE A 126 13.52 23.76 10.53
CA ILE A 126 12.32 22.96 10.31
C ILE A 126 12.57 21.98 9.17
N MET A 127 12.39 20.69 9.48
CA MET A 127 12.58 19.59 8.56
C MET A 127 11.28 18.79 8.44
N LEU A 128 10.87 18.55 7.20
CA LEU A 128 9.86 17.56 6.85
C LEU A 128 10.57 16.26 6.49
N TYR A 129 10.23 15.17 7.18
CA TYR A 129 10.69 13.83 6.86
C TYR A 129 9.50 12.98 6.44
N THR A 130 9.62 12.28 5.31
CA THR A 130 8.53 11.53 4.70
C THR A 130 9.00 10.14 4.28
N LYS A 131 8.24 9.10 4.66
CA LYS A 131 8.42 7.73 4.17
C LYS A 131 7.13 7.22 3.53
N GLY A 132 7.23 6.47 2.43
CA GLY A 132 6.04 5.97 1.76
C GLY A 132 6.31 5.04 0.60
N ALA A 133 5.23 4.61 -0.06
CA ALA A 133 5.30 3.79 -1.26
C ALA A 133 6.12 4.48 -2.37
N ASP A 134 6.78 3.69 -3.19
CA ASP A 134 7.65 4.17 -4.26
C ASP A 134 6.94 5.07 -5.25
N ASP A 135 5.83 4.62 -5.82
CA ASP A 135 4.97 5.39 -6.72
C ASP A 135 4.58 6.75 -6.11
N VAL A 136 4.19 6.76 -4.83
CA VAL A 136 3.77 7.97 -4.12
C VAL A 136 4.91 8.96 -3.87
N ILE A 137 6.08 8.50 -3.43
CA ILE A 137 7.19 9.39 -3.10
C ILE A 137 7.87 9.93 -4.37
N LEU A 138 8.07 9.08 -5.37
CA LEU A 138 8.74 9.45 -6.62
C LEU A 138 8.01 10.59 -7.36
N GLU A 139 6.66 10.59 -7.34
CA GLU A 139 5.83 11.67 -7.90
C GLU A 139 6.01 13.03 -7.20
N ARG A 140 6.53 13.04 -5.98
CA ARG A 140 6.64 14.23 -5.10
C ARG A 140 8.06 14.77 -5.02
N LEU A 141 9.02 14.14 -5.69
CA LEU A 141 10.40 14.60 -5.71
C LEU A 141 10.55 15.89 -6.54
N TYR A 142 11.53 16.72 -6.18
CA TYR A 142 11.88 17.86 -7.03
C TYR A 142 12.50 17.41 -8.37
N ARG A 143 12.31 18.21 -9.41
CA ARG A 143 12.89 17.92 -10.75
C ARG A 143 14.41 17.98 -10.70
N GLY A 144 15.08 16.88 -11.04
CA GLY A 144 16.54 16.79 -11.03
C GLY A 144 17.13 16.15 -9.78
N SER A 145 16.33 15.39 -9.03
CA SER A 145 16.84 14.51 -7.97
C SER A 145 17.97 13.63 -8.53
N LYS A 146 19.15 13.77 -7.92
CA LYS A 146 20.29 12.92 -8.22
C LYS A 146 19.93 11.49 -7.79
N ASN A 147 20.37 10.50 -8.55
CA ASN A 147 20.18 9.07 -8.26
C ASN A 147 18.77 8.50 -8.47
N TYR A 148 17.85 9.20 -9.15
CA TYR A 148 16.53 8.65 -9.51
C TYR A 148 16.68 7.29 -10.24
N ASP A 149 17.43 7.26 -11.34
CA ASP A 149 17.60 6.05 -12.18
C ASP A 149 18.25 4.88 -11.41
N VAL A 150 19.16 5.18 -10.48
CA VAL A 150 19.83 4.15 -9.66
C VAL A 150 18.86 3.60 -8.62
N THR A 151 18.06 4.49 -8.03
CA THR A 151 17.07 4.11 -7.02
C THR A 151 15.93 3.29 -7.62
N GLU A 152 15.44 3.67 -8.80
CA GLU A 152 14.41 2.93 -9.52
C GLU A 152 14.86 1.50 -9.82
N LYS A 153 16.10 1.32 -10.29
CA LYS A 153 16.69 -0.03 -10.49
C LYS A 153 16.81 -0.83 -9.19
N ALA A 154 17.16 -0.17 -8.08
CA ALA A 154 17.23 -0.84 -6.78
C ALA A 154 15.85 -1.29 -6.30
N LEU A 155 14.82 -0.45 -6.46
CA LEU A 155 13.43 -0.78 -6.16
C LEU A 155 12.95 -1.97 -6.97
N ASP A 156 13.23 -2.00 -8.29
CA ASP A 156 12.89 -3.13 -9.15
C ASP A 156 13.59 -4.43 -8.69
N SER A 157 14.87 -4.35 -8.33
CA SER A 157 15.62 -5.49 -7.79
C SER A 157 14.99 -6.01 -6.49
N PHE A 158 14.73 -5.14 -5.53
CA PHE A 158 14.12 -5.52 -4.25
C PHE A 158 12.70 -6.08 -4.40
N ALA A 159 11.91 -5.50 -5.32
CA ALA A 159 10.58 -6.02 -5.63
C ALA A 159 10.65 -7.42 -6.26
N SER A 160 11.66 -7.67 -7.11
CA SER A 160 11.90 -9.01 -7.68
C SER A 160 12.28 -10.05 -6.62
N GLU A 161 12.94 -9.61 -5.55
CA GLU A 161 13.27 -10.40 -4.37
C GLU A 161 12.15 -10.42 -3.32
N THR A 162 10.94 -9.96 -3.67
CA THR A 162 9.74 -10.05 -2.83
C THR A 162 9.75 -9.15 -1.60
N LEU A 163 10.73 -8.24 -1.50
CA LEU A 163 10.89 -7.34 -0.37
C LEU A 163 9.90 -6.18 -0.44
N ARG A 164 9.33 -5.79 0.69
CA ARG A 164 8.48 -4.60 0.79
C ARG A 164 9.37 -3.36 0.80
N THR A 165 9.26 -2.55 -0.25
CA THR A 165 10.08 -1.35 -0.42
C THR A 165 9.37 -0.09 0.07
N LEU A 166 10.12 0.81 0.72
CA LEU A 166 9.68 2.18 0.97
C LEU A 166 10.74 3.17 0.48
N CYS A 167 10.29 4.27 -0.10
CA CYS A 167 11.13 5.43 -0.35
C CYS A 167 11.13 6.34 0.87
N VAL A 168 12.29 6.94 1.15
CA VAL A 168 12.45 7.93 2.21
C VAL A 168 13.00 9.23 1.63
N ALA A 169 12.36 10.34 1.98
CA ALA A 169 12.65 11.65 1.44
C ALA A 169 12.50 12.73 2.52
N CYS A 170 13.15 13.86 2.31
CA CYS A 170 13.05 14.98 3.23
C CYS A 170 12.94 16.32 2.50
N LYS A 171 12.65 17.38 3.26
CA LYS A 171 12.62 18.75 2.75
C LYS A 171 12.86 19.73 3.89
N HIS A 172 13.72 20.72 3.65
CA HIS A 172 13.82 21.90 4.50
C HIS A 172 12.58 22.78 4.30
N VAL A 173 11.97 23.23 5.39
CA VAL A 173 10.82 24.11 5.37
C VAL A 173 11.23 25.45 5.95
N GLU A 174 11.16 26.50 5.14
CA GLU A 174 11.42 27.86 5.61
C GLU A 174 10.40 28.28 6.67
N GLU A 175 10.84 29.04 7.68
CA GLU A 175 10.00 29.51 8.78
C GLU A 175 8.75 30.26 8.28
N SER A 176 8.92 31.08 7.24
CA SER A 176 7.81 31.84 6.62
C SER A 176 6.77 30.94 5.97
N VAL A 177 7.20 29.84 5.33
CA VAL A 177 6.32 28.83 4.74
C VAL A 177 5.59 28.07 5.84
N TYR A 178 6.32 27.68 6.90
CA TYR A 178 5.72 26.98 8.04
C TYR A 178 4.65 27.82 8.74
N ILE A 179 4.88 29.11 9.00
CA ILE A 179 3.89 29.97 9.68
C ILE A 179 2.57 30.00 8.91
N VAL A 180 2.62 30.15 7.58
CA VAL A 180 1.44 30.16 6.72
C VAL A 180 0.75 28.80 6.71
N TRP A 181 1.52 27.73 6.55
CA TRP A 181 1.00 26.36 6.51
C TRP A 181 0.39 25.94 7.85
N SER A 182 1.03 26.25 8.98
CA SER A 182 0.58 25.93 10.34
C SER A 182 -0.79 26.56 10.63
N LYS A 183 -1.04 27.77 10.13
CA LYS A 183 -2.36 28.40 10.25
C LYS A 183 -3.44 27.60 9.52
N LYS A 184 -3.20 27.24 8.25
CA LYS A 184 -4.13 26.42 7.46
C LYS A 184 -4.37 25.04 8.10
N HIS A 185 -3.30 24.40 8.57
CA HIS A 185 -3.36 23.10 9.23
C HIS A 185 -4.19 23.15 10.52
N LYS A 186 -4.01 24.17 11.36
CA LYS A 186 -4.83 24.38 12.56
C LYS A 186 -6.30 24.63 12.24
N GLU A 187 -6.59 25.41 11.19
CA GLU A 187 -7.97 25.62 10.70
C GLU A 187 -8.59 24.30 10.23
N ALA A 188 -7.85 23.49 9.46
CA ALA A 188 -8.30 22.18 9.01
C ALA A 188 -8.55 21.22 10.18
N LEU A 189 -7.70 21.20 11.21
CA LEU A 189 -7.86 20.33 12.40
C LEU A 189 -9.17 20.57 13.17
N VAL A 190 -9.62 21.83 13.24
CA VAL A 190 -10.82 22.22 13.99
C VAL A 190 -12.09 22.26 13.13
N THR A 191 -11.97 21.99 11.83
CA THR A 191 -13.12 21.99 10.92
C THR A 191 -14.08 20.85 11.25
N LEU A 192 -15.39 21.15 11.27
CA LEU A 192 -16.45 20.19 11.63
C LEU A 192 -16.86 19.29 10.46
N GLU A 193 -16.88 19.83 9.24
CA GLU A 193 -17.28 19.14 8.02
C GLU A 193 -16.06 18.83 7.15
N ASP A 194 -16.02 17.66 6.52
CA ASP A 194 -14.94 17.26 5.60
C ASP A 194 -13.50 17.39 6.14
N ARG A 195 -13.31 17.37 7.48
CA ARG A 195 -12.01 17.51 8.16
C ARG A 195 -10.89 16.69 7.53
N ALA A 196 -11.14 15.42 7.22
CA ALA A 196 -10.14 14.53 6.64
C ALA A 196 -9.66 15.02 5.27
N LYS A 197 -10.57 15.55 4.45
CA LYS A 197 -10.27 16.06 3.11
C LYS A 197 -9.48 17.37 3.18
N GLU A 198 -9.86 18.28 4.08
CA GLU A 198 -9.13 19.53 4.30
C GLU A 198 -7.70 19.25 4.82
N LEU A 199 -7.56 18.35 5.79
CA LEU A 199 -6.24 17.91 6.27
C LEU A 199 -5.40 17.31 5.15
N ASP A 200 -5.95 16.38 4.38
CA ASP A 200 -5.24 15.75 3.25
C ASP A 200 -4.77 16.80 2.23
N ALA A 201 -5.57 17.83 1.95
CA ALA A 201 -5.18 18.94 1.08
C ALA A 201 -4.02 19.76 1.67
N THR A 202 -4.05 20.06 2.98
CA THR A 202 -2.93 20.75 3.65
C THR A 202 -1.65 19.92 3.66
N TYR A 203 -1.77 18.59 3.80
CA TYR A 203 -0.62 17.69 3.79
C TYR A 203 0.02 17.61 2.41
N GLU A 204 -0.80 17.49 1.36
CA GLU A 204 -0.30 17.49 -0.01
C GLU A 204 0.46 18.77 -0.37
N GLU A 205 0.04 19.93 0.15
CA GLU A 205 0.73 21.22 -0.10
C GLU A 205 2.20 21.18 0.37
N ILE A 206 2.49 20.66 1.57
CA ILE A 206 3.84 20.69 2.14
C ILE A 206 4.73 19.55 1.64
N GLU A 207 4.14 18.40 1.31
CA GLU A 207 4.81 17.14 0.90
C GLU A 207 5.23 17.09 -0.58
N THR A 208 5.39 18.25 -1.23
CA THR A 208 5.87 18.36 -2.61
C THR A 208 7.31 18.90 -2.66
N ASN A 209 8.02 18.63 -3.76
CA ASN A 209 9.40 19.04 -3.98
C ASN A 209 10.35 18.45 -2.92
N LEU A 210 10.20 17.15 -2.65
CA LEU A 210 11.02 16.41 -1.69
C LEU A 210 12.38 16.04 -2.28
N GLU A 211 13.39 15.96 -1.43
CA GLU A 211 14.72 15.40 -1.70
C GLU A 211 14.75 13.93 -1.30
N LEU A 212 14.97 13.05 -2.27
CA LEU A 212 15.11 11.61 -2.04
C LEU A 212 16.41 11.31 -1.28
N LEU A 213 16.28 10.61 -0.14
CA LEU A 213 17.41 10.19 0.68
C LEU A 213 17.84 8.76 0.37
N GLY A 214 16.89 7.90 0.02
CA GLY A 214 17.15 6.50 -0.31
C GLY A 214 15.90 5.65 -0.26
N VAL A 215 16.11 4.34 -0.22
CA VAL A 215 15.05 3.33 -0.15
C VAL A 215 15.38 2.30 0.92
N THR A 216 14.34 1.74 1.52
CA THR A 216 14.42 0.58 2.41
C THR A 216 13.76 -0.60 1.74
N ALA A 217 14.18 -1.81 2.11
CA ALA A 217 13.57 -3.06 1.67
C ALA A 217 13.48 -3.99 2.88
N ILE A 218 12.25 -4.40 3.22
CA ILE A 218 11.95 -5.20 4.40
C ILE A 218 11.43 -6.55 3.92
N GLU A 219 12.02 -7.63 4.42
CA GLU A 219 11.52 -8.97 4.18
C GLU A 219 10.25 -9.21 5.01
N ASP A 220 9.14 -9.48 4.33
CA ASP A 220 7.89 -9.88 4.99
C ASP A 220 7.90 -11.40 5.21
N LYS A 221 8.41 -11.80 6.38
CA LYS A 221 8.48 -13.22 6.74
C LYS A 221 7.08 -13.75 7.04
N LEU A 222 6.75 -14.86 6.41
CA LEU A 222 5.57 -15.64 6.78
C LEU A 222 5.66 -16.06 8.25
N GLN A 223 4.53 -16.04 8.94
CA GLN A 223 4.43 -16.60 10.29
C GLN A 223 4.74 -18.10 10.27
N ASP A 224 5.26 -18.62 11.38
CA ASP A 224 5.58 -20.03 11.54
C ASP A 224 4.36 -20.91 11.26
N GLY A 225 4.56 -21.94 10.43
CA GLY A 225 3.50 -22.91 10.12
C GLY A 225 2.47 -22.43 9.08
N VAL A 226 2.59 -21.22 8.52
CA VAL A 226 1.68 -20.74 7.47
C VAL A 226 1.67 -21.68 6.24
N PRO A 227 2.83 -22.07 5.67
CA PRO A 227 2.84 -22.99 4.53
C PRO A 227 2.16 -24.33 4.83
N GLU A 228 2.46 -24.92 5.99
CA GLU A 228 1.91 -26.19 6.43
C GLU A 228 0.39 -26.10 6.67
N THR A 229 -0.07 -24.96 7.21
CA THR A 229 -1.49 -24.71 7.46
C THR A 229 -2.26 -24.57 6.15
N ILE A 230 -1.75 -23.81 5.18
CA ILE A 230 -2.40 -23.67 3.87
C ILE A 230 -2.49 -25.03 3.17
N GLU A 231 -1.43 -25.84 3.25
CA GLU A 231 -1.43 -27.19 2.68
C GLU A 231 -2.48 -28.10 3.35
N LEU A 232 -2.62 -28.03 4.68
CA LEU A 232 -3.65 -28.77 5.42
C LEU A 232 -5.07 -28.32 5.05
N LEU A 233 -5.29 -27.01 4.92
CA LEU A 233 -6.57 -26.46 4.46
C LEU A 233 -6.90 -26.95 3.05
N ALA A 234 -5.92 -26.94 2.15
CA ALA A 234 -6.09 -27.46 0.79
C ALA A 234 -6.41 -28.96 0.76
N LYS A 235 -5.76 -29.78 1.61
CA LYS A 235 -6.09 -31.21 1.78
C LYS A 235 -7.50 -31.44 2.33
N GLY A 236 -8.02 -30.48 3.11
CA GLY A 236 -9.40 -30.46 3.59
C GLY A 236 -10.44 -29.93 2.59
N ASP A 237 -10.06 -29.72 1.32
CA ASP A 237 -10.90 -29.11 0.27
C ASP A 237 -11.42 -27.70 0.64
N ILE A 238 -10.67 -26.98 1.48
CA ILE A 238 -10.93 -25.58 1.82
C ILE A 238 -10.18 -24.70 0.82
N LYS A 239 -10.94 -23.89 0.08
CA LYS A 239 -10.39 -22.93 -0.87
C LYS A 239 -9.89 -21.68 -0.14
N VAL A 240 -8.60 -21.38 -0.28
CA VAL A 240 -7.97 -20.19 0.30
C VAL A 240 -7.88 -19.10 -0.76
N TRP A 241 -8.38 -17.91 -0.43
CA TRP A 241 -8.32 -16.71 -1.28
C TRP A 241 -7.50 -15.66 -0.53
N MET A 242 -6.40 -15.20 -1.13
CA MET A 242 -5.55 -14.15 -0.58
C MET A 242 -6.01 -12.79 -1.06
N LEU A 243 -6.38 -11.89 -0.15
CA LEU A 243 -6.81 -10.52 -0.47
C LEU A 243 -5.82 -9.52 0.15
N THR A 244 -4.93 -8.93 -0.66
CA THR A 244 -3.85 -8.03 -0.18
C THR A 244 -3.92 -6.63 -0.79
N GLY A 245 -3.47 -5.64 -0.02
CA GLY A 245 -3.24 -4.27 -0.50
C GLY A 245 -1.93 -4.11 -1.30
N ASP A 246 -1.07 -5.14 -1.28
CA ASP A 246 0.25 -5.11 -1.91
C ASP A 246 0.18 -5.16 -3.45
N LYS A 247 1.33 -4.89 -4.08
CA LYS A 247 1.52 -5.03 -5.53
C LYS A 247 1.33 -6.49 -5.96
N GLN A 248 1.06 -6.68 -7.25
CA GLN A 248 0.76 -8.00 -7.78
C GLN A 248 1.96 -8.94 -7.63
N GLU A 249 3.15 -8.44 -7.88
CA GLU A 249 4.42 -9.17 -7.83
C GLU A 249 4.67 -9.71 -6.42
N THR A 250 4.59 -8.84 -5.39
CA THR A 250 4.71 -9.23 -3.98
C THR A 250 3.67 -10.26 -3.59
N ALA A 251 2.41 -10.07 -3.99
CA ALA A 251 1.33 -11.00 -3.66
C ALA A 251 1.53 -12.39 -4.27
N VAL A 252 1.98 -12.45 -5.54
CA VAL A 252 2.30 -13.71 -6.22
C VAL A 252 3.47 -14.40 -5.52
N ASN A 253 4.50 -13.64 -5.16
CA ASN A 253 5.67 -14.15 -4.46
C ASN A 253 5.32 -14.71 -3.07
N ILE A 254 4.52 -14.00 -2.27
CA ILE A 254 3.96 -14.51 -1.01
C ILE A 254 3.10 -15.75 -1.29
N GLY A 255 2.37 -15.78 -2.41
CA GLY A 255 1.63 -16.94 -2.88
C GLY A 255 2.51 -18.19 -3.03
N PHE A 256 3.68 -18.06 -3.66
CA PHE A 256 4.66 -19.15 -3.77
C PHE A 256 5.30 -19.50 -2.42
N ALA A 257 5.75 -18.50 -1.65
CA ALA A 257 6.38 -18.72 -0.35
C ALA A 257 5.46 -19.45 0.64
N SER A 258 4.16 -19.15 0.59
CA SER A 258 3.13 -19.74 1.44
C SER A 258 2.57 -21.06 0.92
N ARG A 259 3.09 -21.58 -0.22
CA ARG A 259 2.58 -22.77 -0.93
C ARG A 259 1.10 -22.68 -1.32
N LEU A 260 0.55 -21.46 -1.37
CA LEU A 260 -0.75 -21.21 -2.00
C LEU A 260 -0.66 -21.39 -3.51
N LEU A 261 0.47 -20.99 -4.09
CA LEU A 261 0.87 -21.24 -5.48
C LEU A 261 1.94 -22.34 -5.52
N SER A 262 1.94 -23.11 -6.59
CA SER A 262 2.97 -24.10 -6.91
C SER A 262 3.47 -23.91 -8.34
N ASP A 263 4.69 -24.37 -8.62
CA ASP A 263 5.37 -24.17 -9.91
C ASP A 263 4.63 -24.82 -11.10
N ASP A 264 3.78 -25.80 -10.84
CA ASP A 264 2.96 -26.47 -11.85
C ASP A 264 1.63 -25.75 -12.14
N MET A 265 1.36 -24.62 -11.47
CA MET A 265 0.18 -23.79 -11.73
C MET A 265 0.41 -22.79 -12.86
N GLU A 266 -0.55 -22.68 -13.77
CA GLU A 266 -0.63 -21.58 -14.72
C GLU A 266 -1.33 -20.37 -14.07
N ILE A 267 -0.66 -19.21 -14.08
CA ILE A 267 -1.24 -17.95 -13.61
C ILE A 267 -2.17 -17.40 -14.70
N LEU A 268 -3.43 -17.18 -14.32
CA LEU A 268 -4.43 -16.42 -15.08
C LEU A 268 -4.36 -14.97 -14.60
N ASP A 269 -3.82 -14.10 -15.43
CA ASP A 269 -3.69 -12.66 -15.18
C ASP A 269 -4.89 -11.88 -15.73
N GLY A 270 -4.86 -10.55 -15.56
CA GLY A 270 -5.95 -9.66 -15.96
C GLY A 270 -6.40 -9.83 -17.41
N CYS A 271 -5.47 -9.95 -18.37
CA CYS A 271 -5.81 -10.11 -19.78
C CYS A 271 -6.54 -11.44 -20.03
N LYS A 272 -5.99 -12.56 -19.54
CA LYS A 272 -6.61 -13.88 -19.67
C LYS A 272 -7.97 -13.92 -18.97
N ILE A 273 -8.08 -13.35 -17.78
CA ILE A 273 -9.32 -13.26 -17.01
C ILE A 273 -10.40 -12.52 -17.81
N CYS A 274 -10.07 -11.36 -18.38
CA CYS A 274 -11.01 -10.57 -19.17
C CYS A 274 -11.56 -11.37 -20.36
N GLU A 275 -10.69 -12.03 -21.13
CA GLU A 275 -11.10 -12.85 -22.28
C GLU A 275 -12.02 -14.00 -21.87
N MET A 276 -11.69 -14.68 -20.77
CA MET A 276 -12.49 -15.79 -20.23
C MET A 276 -13.84 -15.31 -19.71
N MET A 277 -13.89 -14.16 -19.03
CA MET A 277 -15.12 -13.55 -18.54
C MET A 277 -16.03 -13.10 -19.68
N GLU A 278 -15.49 -12.44 -20.70
CA GLU A 278 -16.26 -12.03 -21.88
C GLU A 278 -16.87 -13.24 -22.60
N THR A 279 -16.10 -14.30 -22.74
CA THR A 279 -16.57 -15.56 -23.34
C THR A 279 -17.70 -16.18 -22.51
N ALA A 280 -17.56 -16.20 -21.18
CA ALA A 280 -18.58 -16.71 -20.26
C ALA A 280 -19.89 -15.90 -20.35
N LEU A 281 -19.81 -14.57 -20.45
CA LEU A 281 -20.96 -13.67 -20.55
C LEU A 281 -21.66 -13.77 -21.91
N LYS A 282 -20.91 -13.90 -23.00
CA LYS A 282 -21.47 -14.13 -24.35
C LYS A 282 -22.27 -15.44 -24.37
N ASN A 283 -21.72 -16.51 -23.80
CA ASN A 283 -22.41 -17.80 -23.71
C ASN A 283 -23.66 -17.76 -22.82
N ALA A 284 -23.62 -16.97 -21.74
CA ALA A 284 -24.76 -16.77 -20.85
C ALA A 284 -25.93 -16.08 -21.55
N SER A 285 -25.65 -15.15 -22.46
CA SER A 285 -26.66 -14.45 -23.25
C SER A 285 -27.40 -15.38 -24.22
N THR A 286 -26.77 -16.49 -24.63
CA THR A 286 -27.36 -17.48 -25.56
C THR A 286 -28.09 -18.63 -24.84
N SER A 287 -27.64 -19.04 -23.64
CA SER A 287 -28.20 -20.19 -22.89
C SER A 287 -28.94 -19.83 -21.60
N GLY A 288 -29.03 -18.55 -21.22
CA GLY A 288 -29.71 -18.09 -20.00
C GLY A 288 -28.98 -18.42 -18.69
N ASN A 289 -27.86 -19.14 -18.74
CA ASN A 289 -26.98 -19.45 -17.62
C ASN A 289 -25.53 -19.18 -18.00
N VAL A 290 -24.76 -18.57 -17.08
CA VAL A 290 -23.30 -18.53 -17.18
C VAL A 290 -22.82 -19.98 -17.06
N VAL A 291 -22.37 -20.55 -18.17
CA VAL A 291 -21.80 -21.90 -18.21
C VAL A 291 -20.44 -21.79 -18.89
N LEU A 292 -19.38 -21.80 -18.08
CA LEU A 292 -18.04 -22.13 -18.57
C LEU A 292 -18.05 -23.62 -18.94
N LYS A 293 -17.70 -23.96 -20.19
CA LYS A 293 -17.72 -25.35 -20.73
C LYS A 293 -17.12 -26.35 -19.72
N ARG A 294 -17.81 -27.47 -19.48
CA ARG A 294 -17.43 -28.52 -18.51
C ARG A 294 -16.09 -29.19 -18.84
N ASP A 295 -15.66 -29.14 -20.09
CA ASP A 295 -14.52 -29.91 -20.60
C ASP A 295 -13.14 -29.38 -20.15
N ASN A 296 -13.08 -28.21 -19.52
CA ASN A 296 -11.83 -27.62 -19.01
C ASN A 296 -11.56 -27.90 -17.52
N ALA A 297 -12.32 -28.81 -16.88
CA ALA A 297 -12.13 -29.13 -15.46
C ALA A 297 -10.68 -29.52 -15.05
N PRO A 298 -9.89 -30.24 -15.87
CA PRO A 298 -8.48 -30.52 -15.55
C PRO A 298 -7.60 -29.27 -15.65
N PHE A 299 -7.90 -28.36 -16.58
CA PHE A 299 -7.15 -27.12 -16.79
C PHE A 299 -7.22 -26.22 -15.55
N PHE A 300 -8.44 -25.99 -15.03
CA PHE A 300 -8.63 -25.12 -13.86
C PHE A 300 -8.06 -25.68 -12.54
N ARG A 301 -7.81 -27.00 -12.48
CA ARG A 301 -7.18 -27.64 -11.31
C ARG A 301 -5.72 -27.29 -11.16
N ARG A 302 -5.07 -26.74 -12.19
CA ARG A 302 -3.68 -26.27 -12.16
C ARG A 302 -3.59 -24.79 -12.53
N THR A 303 -4.59 -24.00 -12.17
CA THR A 303 -4.55 -22.56 -12.43
C THR A 303 -4.70 -21.76 -11.15
N ALA A 304 -3.95 -20.67 -11.08
CA ALA A 304 -4.10 -19.64 -10.07
C ALA A 304 -4.74 -18.40 -10.69
N PHE A 305 -5.68 -17.79 -9.99
CA PHE A 305 -6.39 -16.60 -10.45
C PHE A 305 -5.78 -15.36 -9.78
N VAL A 306 -5.13 -14.48 -10.55
CA VAL A 306 -4.49 -13.27 -10.01
C VAL A 306 -5.13 -12.03 -10.61
N VAL A 307 -5.76 -11.21 -9.76
CA VAL A 307 -6.52 -10.03 -10.19
C VAL A 307 -6.18 -8.78 -9.37
N THR A 308 -6.11 -7.63 -10.01
CA THR A 308 -5.88 -6.35 -9.33
C THR A 308 -7.20 -5.72 -8.87
N GLY A 309 -7.13 -4.88 -7.84
CA GLY A 309 -8.27 -4.11 -7.34
C GLY A 309 -8.96 -3.28 -8.42
N GLU A 310 -8.21 -2.72 -9.38
CA GLU A 310 -8.75 -1.97 -10.50
C GLU A 310 -9.60 -2.85 -11.44
N LEU A 311 -9.10 -4.04 -11.79
CA LEU A 311 -9.83 -5.01 -12.61
C LEU A 311 -11.07 -5.56 -11.90
N LEU A 312 -11.01 -5.75 -10.57
CA LEU A 312 -12.19 -6.08 -9.77
C LEU A 312 -13.28 -5.01 -9.91
N VAL A 313 -12.94 -3.72 -9.94
CA VAL A 313 -13.93 -2.65 -10.15
C VAL A 313 -14.49 -2.68 -11.57
N SER A 314 -13.62 -2.79 -12.57
CA SER A 314 -14.00 -2.77 -13.99
C SER A 314 -14.88 -3.96 -14.40
N HIS A 315 -14.51 -5.17 -13.99
CA HIS A 315 -15.14 -6.41 -14.47
C HIS A 315 -16.14 -7.05 -13.51
N CYS A 316 -16.09 -6.77 -12.19
CA CYS A 316 -17.13 -7.18 -11.24
C CYS A 316 -18.19 -6.11 -11.01
N CYS A 317 -18.16 -4.99 -11.74
CA CYS A 317 -19.07 -3.85 -11.55
C CYS A 317 -19.19 -3.45 -10.07
N LEU A 318 -18.09 -3.04 -9.44
CA LEU A 318 -18.17 -2.40 -8.11
C LEU A 318 -18.58 -0.93 -8.23
N TYR A 319 -19.61 -0.62 -9.04
CA TYR A 319 -20.12 0.74 -9.24
C TYR A 319 -21.00 1.19 -8.07
N PHE A 320 -20.42 1.27 -6.88
CA PHE A 320 -20.98 2.09 -5.80
C PHE A 320 -20.36 3.49 -5.71
N LEU A 321 -19.47 3.87 -6.64
CA LEU A 321 -18.71 5.14 -6.57
C LEU A 321 -18.58 5.87 -7.92
N LYS A 322 -19.66 6.04 -8.70
CA LYS A 322 -19.77 7.23 -9.57
C LYS A 322 -20.70 8.27 -8.93
N GLY A 323 -20.39 8.59 -7.69
CA GLY A 323 -20.98 9.71 -6.95
C GLY A 323 -20.00 10.86 -6.72
N ILE A 324 -18.68 10.63 -6.72
CA ILE A 324 -17.67 11.67 -6.54
C ILE A 324 -16.43 11.27 -7.35
N GLY A 325 -16.10 12.05 -8.38
CA GLY A 325 -14.79 12.06 -9.05
C GLY A 325 -14.61 11.05 -10.20
N LEU A 326 -14.89 11.47 -11.44
CA LEU A 326 -14.36 10.80 -12.64
C LEU A 326 -14.01 11.84 -13.71
N LEU A 327 -12.73 11.92 -14.08
CA LEU A 327 -12.20 11.87 -15.46
C LEU A 327 -10.66 11.88 -15.35
N LEU A 328 -10.03 10.71 -15.41
CA LEU A 328 -9.49 10.04 -16.61
C LEU A 328 -8.15 10.63 -17.07
N GLN A 329 -7.08 9.90 -16.76
CA GLN A 329 -5.82 9.94 -17.49
C GLN A 329 -5.85 8.79 -18.50
N PHE A 330 -6.02 9.12 -19.78
CA PHE A 330 -5.62 8.31 -20.92
C PHE A 330 -5.30 9.27 -22.05
N GLU A 331 -4.04 9.68 -22.15
CA GLU A 331 -3.50 10.32 -23.35
C GLU A 331 -2.21 9.58 -23.71
N ILE A 332 -2.36 8.43 -24.39
CA ILE A 332 -1.27 7.86 -25.18
C ILE A 332 -1.31 8.57 -26.53
N HIS A 333 -0.20 9.21 -26.85
CA HIS A 333 0.10 9.89 -28.10
C HIS A 333 -0.33 9.09 -29.33
N SER A 334 -1.21 9.66 -30.14
CA SER A 334 -1.20 9.44 -31.59
C SER A 334 -0.70 10.71 -32.27
N ASN A 335 0.51 10.62 -32.81
CA ASN A 335 1.14 11.62 -33.66
C ASN A 335 0.24 12.10 -34.81
N ILE A 336 0.50 13.35 -35.25
CA ILE A 336 0.15 13.96 -36.56
C ILE A 336 -1.23 14.64 -36.64
N LEU A 337 -1.26 15.91 -36.21
CA LEU A 337 -2.20 16.90 -36.76
C LEU A 337 -1.71 17.32 -38.16
N SER A 338 -2.60 17.36 -39.14
CA SER A 338 -2.48 18.25 -40.31
C SER A 338 -3.38 19.49 -40.13
N PRO A 339 -3.09 20.63 -40.79
CA PRO A 339 -3.53 21.96 -40.33
C PRO A 339 -4.99 22.36 -40.65
N ASP A 340 -5.77 21.56 -41.38
CA ASP A 340 -7.02 22.05 -42.00
C ASP A 340 -8.30 21.90 -41.17
N ALA A 341 -8.27 21.22 -40.02
CA ALA A 341 -9.47 21.07 -39.17
C ALA A 341 -9.68 22.21 -38.15
N LYS A 342 -8.84 23.27 -38.16
CA LYS A 342 -8.91 24.41 -37.20
C LYS A 342 -9.96 25.49 -37.55
N LYS A 343 -10.83 25.29 -38.54
CA LYS A 343 -11.70 26.38 -39.06
C LYS A 343 -13.20 26.32 -38.75
N THR A 344 -13.69 25.39 -37.93
CA THR A 344 -15.14 25.33 -37.62
C THR A 344 -15.48 25.38 -36.13
N ALA A 345 -14.55 25.83 -35.28
CA ALA A 345 -14.80 26.08 -33.86
C ALA A 345 -14.98 27.58 -33.59
N ARG A 346 -16.12 28.15 -34.01
CA ARG A 346 -16.65 29.42 -33.48
C ARG A 346 -18.08 29.63 -33.99
N LYS A 347 -19.07 29.25 -33.18
CA LYS A 347 -20.32 29.98 -32.95
C LYS A 347 -21.26 29.21 -32.01
N GLY A 348 -21.62 29.87 -30.91
CA GLY A 348 -22.97 29.78 -30.36
C GLY A 348 -23.21 28.82 -29.19
N ALA A 349 -23.07 29.36 -27.97
CA ALA A 349 -23.98 29.20 -26.83
C ALA A 349 -24.82 27.90 -26.73
N PHE A 350 -24.49 27.05 -25.74
CA PHE A 350 -25.48 26.24 -25.04
C PHE A 350 -24.97 25.86 -23.64
N LEU A 351 -24.93 26.85 -22.75
CA LEU A 351 -24.81 26.68 -21.30
C LEU A 351 -26.09 27.24 -20.68
N GLU A 352 -27.18 26.47 -20.75
CA GLU A 352 -28.35 26.63 -19.88
C GLU A 352 -29.31 25.44 -20.06
N LYS A 353 -29.17 24.43 -19.18
CA LYS A 353 -30.25 23.74 -18.46
C LYS A 353 -29.69 22.51 -17.77
N LEU A 354 -29.15 22.76 -16.57
CA LEU A 354 -29.30 21.82 -15.46
C LEU A 354 -30.80 21.71 -15.18
N GLU A 355 -31.46 20.73 -15.78
CA GLU A 355 -32.68 20.16 -15.24
C GLU A 355 -32.35 18.78 -14.69
N VAL A 356 -32.35 18.74 -13.36
CA VAL A 356 -32.46 17.57 -12.51
C VAL A 356 -33.64 16.72 -13.02
N LEU A 357 -33.33 15.67 -13.78
CA LEU A 357 -34.25 14.55 -13.95
C LEU A 357 -33.67 13.33 -13.22
N CYS A 358 -34.07 13.23 -11.95
CA CYS A 358 -34.07 11.99 -11.21
C CYS A 358 -34.71 10.86 -12.03
N CYS A 359 -34.06 9.70 -12.00
CA CYS A 359 -34.42 8.40 -12.58
C CYS A 359 -34.20 8.17 -14.09
N PRO A 360 -33.30 7.22 -14.41
CA PRO A 360 -33.56 6.27 -15.49
C PRO A 360 -33.45 4.80 -15.01
N LYS A 361 -34.60 4.13 -15.01
CA LYS A 361 -34.82 2.67 -15.22
C LYS A 361 -33.97 1.69 -14.38
N LYS A 362 -34.47 1.35 -13.19
CA LYS A 362 -33.93 0.36 -12.22
C LYS A 362 -34.02 -1.14 -12.61
N SER A 363 -34.55 -1.54 -13.78
CA SER A 363 -34.87 -2.97 -14.03
C SER A 363 -33.86 -3.76 -14.90
N LYS A 364 -33.07 -3.13 -15.78
CA LYS A 364 -32.09 -3.84 -16.63
C LYS A 364 -30.66 -3.84 -16.10
N LYS A 365 -30.25 -2.76 -15.42
CA LYS A 365 -28.85 -2.55 -14.96
C LYS A 365 -28.41 -3.55 -13.89
N ASN A 366 -29.31 -3.92 -12.97
CA ASN A 366 -29.03 -4.87 -11.89
C ASN A 366 -28.77 -6.30 -12.38
N ASN A 367 -29.33 -6.70 -13.52
CA ASN A 367 -29.21 -8.08 -14.01
C ASN A 367 -27.83 -8.35 -14.63
N GLU A 368 -27.30 -7.39 -15.39
CA GLU A 368 -25.99 -7.51 -16.04
C GLU A 368 -24.84 -7.48 -15.01
N GLU A 369 -24.95 -6.62 -14.01
CA GLU A 369 -24.01 -6.55 -12.87
C GLU A 369 -24.00 -7.86 -12.07
N THR A 370 -25.18 -8.38 -11.74
CA THR A 370 -25.30 -9.68 -11.05
C THR A 370 -24.74 -10.85 -11.88
N GLN A 371 -24.85 -10.78 -13.22
CA GLN A 371 -24.27 -11.78 -14.12
C GLN A 371 -22.74 -11.71 -14.16
N LYS A 372 -22.16 -10.51 -14.16
CA LYS A 372 -20.71 -10.30 -14.09
C LYS A 372 -20.11 -10.81 -12.78
N GLU A 373 -20.72 -10.45 -11.65
CA GLU A 373 -20.32 -10.99 -10.33
C GLU A 373 -20.36 -12.52 -10.33
N ARG A 374 -21.44 -13.11 -10.86
CA ARG A 374 -21.61 -14.56 -10.90
C ARG A 374 -20.55 -15.23 -11.78
N ALA A 375 -20.26 -14.67 -12.96
CA ALA A 375 -19.23 -15.18 -13.86
C ALA A 375 -17.84 -15.11 -13.22
N PHE A 376 -17.52 -13.99 -12.56
CA PHE A 376 -16.28 -13.83 -11.81
C PHE A 376 -16.14 -14.89 -10.72
N VAL A 377 -17.14 -15.00 -9.83
CA VAL A 377 -17.09 -15.95 -8.71
C VAL A 377 -17.02 -17.39 -9.23
N GLU A 378 -17.72 -17.71 -10.31
CA GLU A 378 -17.67 -19.05 -10.90
C GLU A 378 -16.30 -19.38 -11.48
N LEU A 379 -15.67 -18.45 -12.20
CA LEU A 379 -14.33 -18.61 -12.78
C LEU A 379 -13.27 -18.72 -11.67
N ALA A 380 -13.25 -17.77 -10.74
CA ALA A 380 -12.29 -17.73 -9.64
C ALA A 380 -12.41 -18.99 -8.75
N SER A 381 -13.63 -19.45 -8.45
CA SER A 381 -13.82 -20.66 -7.62
C SER A 381 -13.47 -21.97 -8.31
N ARG A 382 -13.26 -21.98 -9.63
CA ARG A 382 -12.75 -23.16 -10.34
C ARG A 382 -11.23 -23.29 -10.20
N CYS A 383 -10.54 -22.17 -9.98
CA CYS A 383 -9.10 -22.14 -9.79
C CYS A 383 -8.70 -22.80 -8.46
N GLN A 384 -7.45 -23.24 -8.36
CA GLN A 384 -6.93 -23.83 -7.13
C GLN A 384 -6.70 -22.76 -6.06
N ALA A 385 -6.13 -21.63 -6.48
CA ALA A 385 -5.85 -20.46 -5.66
C ALA A 385 -6.39 -19.19 -6.31
N VAL A 386 -6.71 -18.21 -5.47
CA VAL A 386 -7.12 -16.86 -5.89
C VAL A 386 -6.33 -15.84 -5.11
N ILE A 387 -5.71 -14.89 -5.81
CA ILE A 387 -5.00 -13.75 -5.23
C ILE A 387 -5.61 -12.46 -5.81
N CYS A 388 -6.09 -11.60 -4.91
CA CYS A 388 -6.55 -10.26 -5.24
C CYS A 388 -5.54 -9.24 -4.68
N CYS A 389 -4.90 -8.48 -5.55
CA CYS A 389 -3.82 -7.55 -5.21
C CYS A 389 -4.31 -6.10 -5.28
N ARG A 390 -3.65 -5.15 -4.60
CA ARG A 390 -4.04 -3.73 -4.53
C ARG A 390 -5.52 -3.52 -4.15
N VAL A 391 -6.08 -4.37 -3.27
CA VAL A 391 -7.48 -4.24 -2.83
C VAL A 391 -7.63 -3.36 -1.58
N THR A 392 -8.56 -2.43 -1.63
CA THR A 392 -8.96 -1.58 -0.50
C THR A 392 -9.76 -2.35 0.55
N PRO A 393 -9.82 -1.88 1.82
CA PRO A 393 -10.63 -2.51 2.88
C PRO A 393 -12.09 -2.75 2.48
N LYS A 394 -12.67 -1.82 1.71
CA LYS A 394 -14.04 -1.93 1.21
C LYS A 394 -14.15 -3.01 0.13
N GLN A 395 -13.19 -3.09 -0.80
CA GLN A 395 -13.17 -4.12 -1.84
C GLN A 395 -13.03 -5.52 -1.24
N LYS A 396 -12.20 -5.70 -0.20
CA LYS A 396 -12.07 -6.99 0.52
C LYS A 396 -13.43 -7.51 1.00
N ALA A 397 -14.21 -6.65 1.66
CA ALA A 397 -15.55 -6.99 2.12
C ALA A 397 -16.50 -7.39 0.98
N ILE A 398 -16.47 -6.66 -0.13
CA ILE A 398 -17.34 -6.95 -1.27
C ILE A 398 -16.99 -8.29 -1.92
N VAL A 399 -15.71 -8.65 -2.01
CA VAL A 399 -15.29 -9.98 -2.51
C VAL A 399 -15.89 -11.09 -1.66
N VAL A 400 -15.84 -10.99 -0.33
CA VAL A 400 -16.45 -11.97 0.58
C VAL A 400 -17.96 -12.05 0.38
N ASP A 401 -18.64 -10.91 0.26
CA ASP A 401 -20.09 -10.87 0.05
C ASP A 401 -20.51 -11.45 -1.31
N MET A 402 -19.72 -11.21 -2.37
CA MET A 402 -19.95 -11.81 -3.70
C MET A 402 -19.83 -13.34 -3.65
N VAL A 403 -18.81 -13.88 -2.97
CA VAL A 403 -18.64 -15.34 -2.82
C VAL A 403 -19.80 -15.95 -2.04
N LYS A 404 -20.22 -15.33 -0.93
CA LYS A 404 -21.38 -15.78 -0.15
C LYS A 404 -22.66 -15.79 -0.99
N LYS A 405 -22.93 -14.70 -1.71
CA LYS A 405 -24.13 -14.51 -2.54
C LYS A 405 -24.25 -15.57 -3.63
N HIS A 406 -23.16 -15.85 -4.35
CA HIS A 406 -23.20 -16.66 -5.57
C HIS A 406 -22.83 -18.14 -5.37
N LYS A 407 -22.02 -18.48 -4.35
CA LYS A 407 -21.67 -19.89 -4.05
C LYS A 407 -22.48 -20.51 -2.93
N LYS A 408 -23.17 -19.70 -2.11
CA LYS A 408 -23.86 -20.17 -0.89
C LYS A 408 -22.94 -21.00 0.02
N ALA A 409 -21.65 -20.70 0.00
CA ALA A 409 -20.64 -21.38 0.81
C ALA A 409 -20.50 -20.71 2.18
N ILE A 410 -20.04 -21.47 3.17
CA ILE A 410 -19.58 -20.90 4.44
C ILE A 410 -18.25 -20.20 4.18
N THR A 411 -18.15 -18.92 4.53
CA THR A 411 -16.90 -18.16 4.39
C THR A 411 -16.30 -17.85 5.75
N LEU A 412 -14.98 -18.04 5.83
CA LEU A 412 -14.12 -17.60 6.93
C LEU A 412 -13.26 -16.44 6.40
N ALA A 413 -13.02 -15.42 7.23
CA ALA A 413 -12.11 -14.32 6.92
C ALA A 413 -11.18 -14.12 8.11
N ILE A 414 -9.88 -14.04 7.83
CA ILE A 414 -8.78 -13.89 8.78
C ILE A 414 -8.01 -12.64 8.38
N GLY A 415 -7.62 -11.82 9.35
CA GLY A 415 -6.82 -10.60 9.16
C GLY A 415 -6.49 -9.98 10.52
N ASP A 416 -5.37 -9.26 10.56
CA ASP A 416 -4.75 -8.70 11.77
C ASP A 416 -4.90 -7.17 11.86
N GLY A 417 -5.10 -6.49 10.72
CA GLY A 417 -5.15 -5.04 10.63
C GLY A 417 -6.56 -4.41 10.58
N GLY A 418 -6.61 -3.10 10.82
CA GLY A 418 -7.83 -2.28 10.63
C GLY A 418 -8.42 -2.37 9.21
N ASN A 419 -7.58 -2.71 8.23
CA ASN A 419 -7.96 -2.91 6.83
C ASN A 419 -8.86 -4.15 6.61
N ASP A 420 -8.89 -5.09 7.55
CA ASP A 420 -9.63 -6.34 7.43
C ASP A 420 -10.95 -6.35 8.21
N VAL A 421 -11.20 -5.33 9.05
CA VAL A 421 -12.40 -5.23 9.90
C VAL A 421 -13.69 -5.38 9.08
N ASN A 422 -13.78 -4.72 7.93
CA ASN A 422 -14.97 -4.79 7.08
C ASN A 422 -15.13 -6.19 6.46
N MET A 423 -14.03 -6.81 6.05
CA MET A 423 -14.02 -8.18 5.51
C MET A 423 -14.45 -9.20 6.57
N ILE A 424 -13.93 -9.08 7.79
CA ILE A 424 -14.26 -9.94 8.94
C ILE A 424 -15.73 -9.79 9.33
N LYS A 425 -16.30 -8.58 9.24
CA LYS A 425 -17.74 -8.36 9.48
C LYS A 425 -18.63 -8.96 8.39
N SER A 426 -18.17 -9.00 7.13
CA SER A 426 -18.92 -9.55 6.00
C SER A 426 -18.95 -11.09 5.94
N LYS A 427 -18.11 -11.82 6.67
CA LYS A 427 -18.07 -13.30 6.62
C LYS A 427 -19.32 -13.98 7.23
N THR A 428 -19.39 -15.32 7.23
CA THR A 428 -20.49 -16.05 7.89
C THR A 428 -20.47 -15.85 9.43
N PRO A 429 -21.61 -15.56 10.09
CA PRO A 429 -21.68 -15.46 11.55
C PRO A 429 -21.17 -16.73 12.26
N GLY A 430 -20.46 -16.57 13.38
CA GLY A 430 -19.95 -17.69 14.21
C GLY A 430 -18.53 -18.19 13.89
N PHE A 431 -17.95 -17.80 12.75
CA PHE A 431 -16.61 -18.23 12.34
C PHE A 431 -15.58 -17.09 12.41
N THR A 432 -15.27 -16.57 13.60
CA THR A 432 -14.23 -15.52 13.80
C THR A 432 -12.96 -16.15 14.36
N SER A 433 -11.81 -15.95 13.71
CA SER A 433 -10.53 -15.95 14.42
C SER A 433 -10.31 -14.55 15.00
N SER A 434 -10.06 -14.44 16.29
CA SER A 434 -9.48 -13.23 16.87
C SER A 434 -8.10 -12.97 16.23
N PRO A 435 -7.62 -11.71 16.18
CA PRO A 435 -6.21 -11.48 15.92
C PRO A 435 -5.42 -12.30 16.95
N LEU A 436 -4.51 -13.15 16.47
CA LEU A 436 -3.54 -13.82 17.33
C LEU A 436 -2.69 -12.70 17.94
N SER A 437 -2.85 -12.48 19.25
CA SER A 437 -2.04 -11.59 20.06
C SER A 437 -0.64 -12.14 20.26
#